data_AF-A0A2S2PEI5-F1
#
_entry.id   AF-A0A2S2PEI5-F1
#
_cell.length_a   1.000
_cell.length_b   1.000
_cell.length_c   1.000
_cell.angle_alpha   90.00
_cell.angle_beta   90.00
_cell.angle_gamma   90.00
#
_symmetry.space_group_name_H-M   'P 1'
#
loop_
_entity.id
_entity.type
_entity.pdbx_description
1 polymer ?
#
loop_
_entity_poly.entity_id
_entity_poly.type
_entity_poly.pdbx_seq_one_letter_code
_entity_poly.pdbx_strand_id
1 'polypeptide(L)'
;SDFNKRFEDILKMNIPKWVLDPFSNTETIDSAKLEEELIEVTTNEELKLKFKEGYQVFWLQKQIPILYPGLWAVVQTFLIAFPSSYLVERGFSAVTNLLTKKRQRLQITNRGDLRMLLTKIEPNINELLAKHQPHPSH
;
A
#
# COMPACT_ATOMS: atom_id res chain seq x y z
N SER A 1 6.46 4.21 20.21
CA SER A 1 5.29 4.69 19.44
C SER A 1 4.20 3.64 19.53
N ASP A 2 2.92 4.03 19.66
CA ASP A 2 1.76 3.13 19.58
C ASP A 2 1.75 2.33 18.27
N PHE A 3 2.30 2.93 17.20
CA PHE A 3 2.52 2.30 15.89
C PHE A 3 3.29 0.97 15.97
N ASN A 4 4.45 0.95 16.64
CA ASN A 4 5.30 -0.25 16.69
C ASN A 4 4.62 -1.40 17.44
N LYS A 5 3.68 -1.11 18.35
CA LYS A 5 2.91 -2.14 19.06
C LYS A 5 1.74 -2.65 18.23
N ARG A 6 1.05 -1.78 17.50
CA ARG A 6 -0.12 -2.15 16.69
C ARG A 6 0.23 -2.92 15.42
N PHE A 7 1.39 -2.65 14.84
CA PHE A 7 1.87 -3.27 13.60
C PHE A 7 3.12 -4.11 13.82
N GLU A 8 3.30 -4.60 15.04
CA GLU A 8 4.45 -5.43 15.41
C GLU A 8 4.54 -6.68 14.52
N ASP A 9 3.39 -7.24 14.16
CA ASP A 9 3.21 -8.35 13.22
C ASP A 9 3.74 -8.04 11.82
N ILE A 10 3.45 -6.86 11.29
CA ILE A 10 3.92 -6.42 9.96
C ILE A 10 5.41 -6.08 10.00
N LEU A 11 5.87 -5.40 11.04
CA LEU A 11 7.27 -5.02 11.20
C LEU A 11 8.18 -6.23 11.43
N LYS A 12 7.66 -7.29 12.06
CA LYS A 12 8.36 -8.57 12.25
C LYS A 12 8.08 -9.58 11.14
N MET A 13 7.29 -9.21 10.13
CA MET A 13 6.95 -10.12 9.06
C MET A 13 8.21 -10.49 8.29
N ASN A 14 8.51 -11.78 8.24
CA ASN A 14 9.64 -12.27 7.47
C ASN A 14 9.22 -12.36 6.00
N ILE A 15 9.79 -11.49 5.17
CA ILE A 15 9.56 -11.50 3.73
C ILE A 15 10.56 -12.48 3.12
N PRO A 16 10.11 -13.56 2.46
CA PRO A 16 11.02 -14.47 1.79
C PRO A 16 11.86 -13.73 0.75
N LYS A 17 13.16 -14.00 0.69
CA LYS A 17 14.07 -13.33 -0.27
C LYS A 17 13.63 -13.54 -1.70
N TRP A 18 13.06 -14.69 -2.04
CA TRP A 18 12.55 -14.95 -3.38
C TRP A 18 11.39 -14.02 -3.78
N VAL A 19 10.68 -13.41 -2.82
CA VAL A 19 9.67 -12.37 -3.13
C VAL A 19 10.35 -11.08 -3.62
N LEU A 20 11.54 -10.77 -3.12
CA LEU A 20 12.29 -9.58 -3.51
C LEU A 20 13.15 -9.82 -4.75
N ASP A 21 13.76 -10.99 -4.83
CA ASP A 21 14.56 -11.44 -5.97
C ASP A 21 14.27 -12.92 -6.23
N PRO A 22 13.27 -13.23 -7.07
CA PRO A 22 12.91 -14.60 -7.40
C PRO A 22 14.01 -15.32 -8.17
N PHE A 23 15.04 -14.63 -8.68
CA PHE A 23 16.16 -15.23 -9.41
C PHE A 23 17.38 -15.49 -8.50
N SER A 24 17.28 -15.16 -7.20
CA SER A 24 18.33 -15.45 -6.22
C SER A 24 18.17 -16.88 -5.67
N ASN A 25 19.14 -17.75 -5.96
CA ASN A 25 19.15 -19.17 -5.57
C ASN A 25 19.45 -19.41 -4.07
N THR A 26 18.85 -18.63 -3.16
CA THR A 26 19.30 -18.59 -1.75
C THR A 26 18.33 -19.21 -0.74
N GLU A 27 17.11 -19.60 -1.15
CA GLU A 27 16.09 -20.08 -0.21
C GLU A 27 15.47 -21.41 -0.64
N THR A 28 15.36 -22.33 0.32
CA THR A 28 14.58 -23.57 0.23
C THR A 28 13.15 -23.31 0.69
N ILE A 29 12.16 -23.73 -0.11
CA ILE A 29 10.74 -23.58 0.20
C ILE A 29 10.18 -24.90 0.71
N ASP A 30 9.50 -24.90 1.86
CA ASP A 30 8.95 -26.13 2.48
C ASP A 30 7.81 -26.77 1.66
N SER A 31 7.20 -26.03 0.74
CA SER A 31 6.13 -26.51 -0.13
C SER A 31 6.67 -26.91 -1.50
N ALA A 32 6.65 -28.21 -1.80
CA ALA A 32 7.10 -28.75 -3.09
C ALA A 32 6.41 -28.09 -4.30
N LYS A 33 5.12 -27.74 -4.17
CA LYS A 33 4.38 -27.05 -5.24
C LYS A 33 4.90 -25.63 -5.48
N LEU A 34 5.21 -24.89 -4.42
CA LEU A 34 5.78 -23.54 -4.56
C LEU A 34 7.21 -23.58 -5.06
N GLU A 35 7.98 -24.59 -4.65
CA GLU A 35 9.33 -24.82 -5.13
C GLU A 35 9.35 -25.08 -6.65
N GLU A 36 8.43 -25.92 -7.15
CA GLU A 36 8.27 -26.17 -8.59
C GLU A 36 7.95 -24.90 -9.38
N GLU A 37 6.95 -24.11 -8.94
CA GLU A 37 6.63 -22.82 -9.56
C GLU A 37 7.83 -21.85 -9.52
N LEU A 38 8.61 -21.83 -8.43
CA LEU A 38 9.78 -20.97 -8.32
C LEU A 38 10.91 -21.40 -9.26
N ILE A 39 11.12 -22.71 -9.44
CA ILE A 39 12.08 -23.25 -10.40
C ILE A 39 11.71 -22.85 -11.83
N GLU A 40 10.43 -22.91 -12.19
CA GLU A 40 9.96 -22.44 -13.49
C GLU A 40 10.19 -20.93 -13.69
N VAL A 41 9.95 -20.12 -12.65
CA VAL A 41 10.21 -18.67 -12.72
C VAL A 41 11.71 -18.38 -12.87
N THR A 42 12.57 -19.01 -12.06
CA THR A 42 14.03 -18.77 -12.05
C THR A 42 14.69 -19.15 -13.38
N THR A 43 14.18 -20.18 -14.06
CA THR A 43 14.71 -20.67 -15.34
C THR A 43 14.14 -19.94 -16.56
N ASN A 44 13.13 -19.08 -16.38
CA ASN A 44 12.51 -18.35 -17.46
C ASN A 44 13.27 -17.04 -17.77
N GLU A 45 14.08 -17.08 -18.83
CA GLU A 45 14.87 -15.93 -19.29
C GLU A 45 14.01 -14.73 -19.74
N GLU A 46 12.80 -14.96 -20.26
CA GLU A 46 11.88 -13.86 -20.62
C GLU A 46 11.41 -13.10 -19.38
N LEU A 47 11.05 -13.83 -18.31
CA LEU A 47 10.66 -13.25 -17.04
C LEU A 47 11.83 -12.49 -16.38
N LYS A 48 13.05 -13.02 -16.51
CA LYS A 48 14.27 -12.36 -16.02
C LYS A 48 14.54 -11.02 -16.70
N LEU A 49 14.27 -10.91 -18.01
CA LEU A 49 14.36 -9.64 -18.72
C LEU A 49 13.31 -8.63 -18.23
N LYS A 50 12.10 -9.08 -17.89
CA LYS A 50 11.03 -8.23 -17.37
C LYS A 50 11.24 -7.81 -15.91
N PHE A 51 12.10 -8.51 -15.16
CA PHE A 51 12.43 -8.16 -13.77
C PHE A 51 13.20 -6.83 -13.63
N LYS A 52 13.73 -6.27 -14.72
CA LYS A 52 14.49 -5.00 -14.71
C LYS A 52 13.72 -3.80 -14.14
N GLU A 53 12.40 -3.83 -14.15
CA GLU A 53 11.53 -2.77 -13.60
C GLU A 53 11.29 -2.91 -12.08
N GLY A 54 11.86 -3.94 -11.45
CA GLY A 54 11.77 -4.23 -10.02
C GLY A 54 10.67 -5.24 -9.66
N TYR A 55 10.76 -5.79 -8.45
CA TYR A 55 9.90 -6.89 -8.00
C TYR A 55 8.40 -6.54 -7.99
N GLN A 56 8.03 -5.30 -7.67
CA GLN A 56 6.63 -4.88 -7.60
C GLN A 56 5.96 -4.98 -8.97
N VAL A 57 6.60 -4.39 -9.99
CA VAL A 57 6.07 -4.41 -11.37
C VAL A 57 6.11 -5.82 -11.93
N PHE A 58 7.18 -6.57 -11.61
CA PHE A 58 7.32 -7.98 -11.99
C PHE A 58 6.14 -8.84 -11.52
N TRP A 59 5.82 -8.83 -10.22
CA TRP A 59 4.75 -9.66 -9.67
C TRP A 59 3.34 -9.22 -10.10
N LEU A 60 3.15 -7.93 -10.40
CA LEU A 60 1.87 -7.37 -10.86
C LEU A 60 1.56 -7.66 -12.33
N GLN A 61 2.42 -8.40 -13.03
CA GLN A 61 2.17 -8.78 -14.42
C GLN A 61 0.97 -9.72 -14.54
N LYS A 62 0.13 -9.50 -15.55
CA LYS A 62 -1.15 -10.21 -15.73
C LYS A 62 -1.01 -11.73 -15.83
N GLN A 63 0.11 -12.22 -16.34
CA GLN A 63 0.36 -13.65 -16.50
C GLN A 63 0.79 -14.36 -15.21
N ILE A 64 1.35 -13.63 -14.23
CA ILE A 64 1.88 -14.24 -13.00
C ILE A 64 0.79 -14.96 -12.19
N PRO A 65 -0.39 -14.37 -11.92
CA PRO A 65 -1.45 -15.07 -11.20
C PRO A 65 -2.01 -16.30 -11.91
N ILE A 66 -1.83 -16.39 -13.24
CA ILE A 66 -2.36 -17.47 -14.08
C ILE A 66 -1.37 -18.62 -14.15
N LEU A 67 -0.09 -18.31 -14.37
CA LEU A 67 0.98 -19.30 -14.55
C LEU A 67 1.53 -19.80 -13.21
N TYR A 68 1.60 -18.92 -12.20
CA TYR A 68 2.21 -19.20 -10.89
C TYR A 68 1.25 -18.82 -9.74
N PRO A 69 0.08 -19.48 -9.66
CA PRO A 69 -0.96 -19.11 -8.70
C PRO A 69 -0.53 -19.31 -7.24
N GLY A 70 0.33 -20.28 -6.95
CA GLY A 70 0.86 -20.52 -5.61
C GLY A 70 1.78 -19.39 -5.15
N LEU A 71 2.76 -19.03 -5.99
CA LEU A 71 3.66 -17.90 -5.71
C LEU A 71 2.88 -16.59 -5.59
N TRP A 72 1.93 -16.35 -6.49
CA TRP A 72 1.10 -15.16 -6.45
C TRP A 72 0.30 -15.03 -5.14
N ALA A 73 -0.28 -16.12 -4.62
CA ALA A 73 -1.04 -16.08 -3.38
C ALA A 73 -0.19 -15.58 -2.19
N VAL A 74 1.07 -16.01 -2.13
CA VAL A 74 2.03 -15.58 -1.12
C VAL A 74 2.39 -14.11 -1.33
N VAL A 75 2.84 -13.75 -2.54
CA VAL A 75 3.28 -12.38 -2.88
C VAL A 75 2.17 -11.35 -2.70
N GLN A 76 0.94 -11.68 -3.09
CA GLN A 76 -0.22 -10.80 -2.95
C GLN A 76 -0.45 -10.41 -1.49
N THR A 77 -0.22 -11.33 -0.55
CA THR A 77 -0.35 -11.05 0.89
C THR A 77 0.62 -9.95 1.32
N PHE A 78 1.87 -10.02 0.87
CA PHE A 78 2.90 -9.02 1.14
C PHE A 78 2.60 -7.66 0.46
N LEU A 79 2.17 -7.69 -0.80
CA LEU A 79 1.85 -6.48 -1.57
C LEU A 79 0.61 -5.74 -1.02
N ILE A 80 -0.37 -6.43 -0.42
CA ILE A 80 -1.57 -5.81 0.15
C ILE A 80 -1.34 -5.33 1.59
N ALA A 81 -0.59 -6.09 2.39
CA ALA A 81 -0.40 -5.80 3.82
C ALA A 81 0.29 -4.44 4.05
N PHE A 82 1.27 -4.09 3.21
CA PHE A 82 2.04 -2.85 3.35
C PHE A 82 1.21 -1.57 3.06
N PRO A 83 0.55 -1.42 1.89
CA PRO A 83 -0.26 -0.25 1.59
C PRO A 83 -1.47 -0.11 2.50
N SER A 84 -2.15 -1.22 2.84
CA SER A 84 -3.36 -1.17 3.67
C SER A 84 -3.07 -0.65 5.07
N SER A 85 -2.01 -1.16 5.71
CA SER A 85 -1.62 -0.74 7.06
C SER A 85 -1.08 0.68 7.12
N TYR A 86 -0.28 1.07 6.11
CA TYR A 86 0.17 2.45 5.98
C TYR A 86 -1.01 3.44 5.80
N LEU A 87 -1.99 3.10 4.95
CA LEU A 87 -3.16 3.93 4.71
C LEU A 87 -4.07 4.03 5.93
N VAL A 88 -4.29 2.91 6.63
CA VAL A 88 -5.07 2.87 7.87
C VAL A 88 -4.42 3.76 8.93
N GLU A 89 -3.10 3.64 9.14
CA GLU A 89 -2.39 4.49 10.10
C GLU A 89 -2.40 5.96 9.72
N ARG A 90 -2.14 6.31 8.44
CA ARG A 90 -2.28 7.69 7.97
C ARG A 90 -3.68 8.25 8.24
N GLY A 91 -4.70 7.42 8.02
CA GLY A 91 -6.10 7.70 8.38
C GLY A 91 -6.26 8.01 9.87
N PHE A 92 -5.87 7.08 10.74
CA PHE A 92 -5.98 7.25 12.19
C PHE A 92 -5.14 8.41 12.72
N SER A 93 -3.93 8.63 12.21
CA SER A 93 -3.08 9.75 12.55
C SER A 93 -3.72 11.09 12.15
N ALA A 94 -4.32 11.17 10.97
CA ALA A 94 -5.05 12.37 10.55
C ALA A 94 -6.29 12.63 11.42
N VAL A 95 -7.08 11.58 11.75
CA VAL A 95 -8.24 11.69 12.65
C VAL A 95 -7.83 12.09 14.06
N THR A 96 -6.82 11.45 14.64
CA THR A 96 -6.35 11.75 15.99
C THR A 96 -5.77 13.16 16.08
N ASN A 97 -4.99 13.60 15.09
CA ASN A 97 -4.54 14.98 14.98
C ASN A 97 -5.70 15.98 14.85
N LEU A 98 -6.75 15.64 14.09
CA LEU A 98 -7.94 16.47 13.96
C LEU A 98 -8.70 16.58 15.29
N LEU A 99 -8.90 15.46 16.00
CA LEU A 99 -9.63 15.40 17.26
C LEU A 99 -8.86 16.07 18.42
N THR A 100 -7.55 15.84 18.54
CA THR A 100 -6.71 16.47 19.58
C THR A 100 -6.54 17.97 19.37
N LYS A 101 -6.41 18.42 18.11
CA LYS A 101 -6.26 19.86 17.81
C LYS A 101 -7.60 20.61 17.69
N LYS A 102 -8.76 19.93 17.70
CA LYS A 102 -10.10 20.55 17.79
C LYS A 102 -10.32 21.37 19.08
N ARG A 103 -9.45 21.21 20.09
CA ARG A 103 -9.43 22.08 21.29
C ARG A 103 -8.62 23.38 21.12
N GLN A 104 -7.88 23.55 20.01
CA GLN A 104 -7.27 24.81 19.61
C GLN A 104 -8.11 25.43 18.48
N ARG A 105 -9.13 26.23 18.85
CA ARG A 105 -10.17 26.82 17.98
C ARG A 105 -9.70 27.64 16.76
N LEU A 106 -8.40 27.87 16.56
CA LEU A 106 -7.85 28.81 15.57
C LEU A 106 -7.40 28.19 14.23
N GLN A 107 -7.43 26.85 14.04
CA GLN A 107 -6.84 26.23 12.82
C GLN A 107 -7.80 25.40 11.94
N ILE A 108 -9.12 25.55 12.09
CA ILE A 108 -10.10 24.77 11.30
C ILE A 108 -10.05 25.16 9.81
N THR A 109 -9.82 26.44 9.50
CA THR A 109 -9.75 26.96 8.12
C THR A 109 -8.47 26.58 7.37
N ASN A 110 -7.37 26.28 8.08
CA ASN A 110 -6.06 26.01 7.45
C ASN A 110 -5.78 24.50 7.21
N ARG A 111 -6.63 23.59 7.70
CA ARG A 111 -6.28 22.15 7.80
C ARG A 111 -7.02 21.20 6.86
N GLY A 112 -8.06 21.65 6.15
CA GLY A 112 -8.84 20.81 5.24
C GLY A 112 -9.57 19.64 5.90
N ASP A 113 -10.38 18.93 5.11
CA ASP A 113 -11.08 17.73 5.57
C ASP A 113 -10.17 16.49 5.54
N LEU A 114 -10.63 15.40 6.18
CA LEU A 114 -9.87 14.15 6.25
C LEU A 114 -9.56 13.59 4.85
N ARG A 115 -10.46 13.83 3.88
CA ARG A 115 -10.29 13.42 2.48
C ARG A 115 -9.12 14.14 1.82
N MET A 116 -8.96 15.44 2.04
CA MET A 116 -7.87 16.26 1.52
C MET A 116 -6.52 15.92 2.18
N LEU A 117 -6.53 15.43 3.42
CA LEU A 117 -5.30 14.95 4.10
C LEU A 117 -4.86 13.56 3.62
N LEU A 118 -5.81 12.71 3.22
CA LEU A 118 -5.53 11.32 2.81
C LEU A 118 -5.31 11.16 1.31
N THR A 119 -5.71 12.14 0.49
CA THR A 119 -5.64 12.07 -0.98
C THR A 119 -4.92 13.28 -1.57
N LYS A 120 -4.37 13.16 -2.78
CA LYS A 120 -3.82 14.31 -3.54
C LYS A 120 -4.92 15.12 -4.26
N ILE A 121 -6.17 15.00 -3.82
CA ILE A 121 -7.31 15.66 -4.45
C ILE A 121 -7.34 17.11 -3.96
N GLU A 122 -7.15 18.05 -4.88
CA GLU A 122 -7.28 19.48 -4.59
C GLU A 122 -8.75 19.90 -4.65
N PRO A 123 -9.25 20.68 -3.67
CA PRO A 123 -10.62 21.18 -3.71
C PRO A 123 -10.78 22.20 -4.84
N ASN A 124 -11.84 22.05 -5.65
CA ASN A 124 -12.18 23.03 -6.67
C ASN A 124 -12.87 24.25 -6.03
N ILE A 125 -12.06 25.18 -5.51
CA ILE A 125 -12.53 26.37 -4.77
C ILE A 125 -13.42 27.26 -5.66
N ASN A 126 -13.11 27.35 -6.96
CA ASN A 126 -13.87 28.18 -7.90
C ASN A 126 -15.31 27.68 -8.06
N GLU A 127 -15.51 26.36 -8.11
CA GLU A 127 -16.85 25.76 -8.17
C GLU A 127 -17.63 25.95 -6.85
N LEU A 128 -16.95 25.87 -5.71
CA LEU A 128 -17.56 26.11 -4.39
C LEU A 128 -18.03 27.54 -4.23
N LEU A 129 -17.23 28.52 -4.67
CA LEU A 129 -17.59 29.93 -4.64
C LEU A 129 -18.77 30.23 -5.58
N ALA A 130 -18.81 29.59 -6.76
CA ALA A 130 -19.93 29.73 -7.69
C ALA A 130 -21.27 29.20 -7.15
N LYS A 131 -21.22 28.21 -6.25
CA LYS A 131 -22.43 27.62 -5.60
C LYS A 131 -22.80 28.28 -4.28
N HIS A 132 -21.98 29.20 -3.76
CA HIS A 132 -22.25 29.89 -2.50
C HIS A 132 -23.32 30.97 -2.70
N GLN A 133 -24.57 30.68 -2.31
CA GLN A 133 -25.61 31.70 -2.21
C GLN A 133 -25.60 32.35 -0.81
N PRO A 134 -25.40 33.67 -0.69
CA PRO A 134 -25.56 34.37 0.58
C PRO A 134 -27.03 34.29 0.99
N HIS A 135 -27.30 33.59 2.10
CA HIS A 135 -28.63 33.61 2.70
C HIS A 135 -28.83 34.96 3.40
N PRO A 136 -29.93 35.67 3.16
CA PRO A 136 -30.22 36.89 3.88
C PRO A 136 -30.55 36.53 5.33
N SER A 137 -29.75 37.07 6.25
CA SER A 137 -30.03 37.02 7.68
C SER A 137 -31.27 37.88 7.99
N HIS A 138 -32.21 37.34 8.78
CA HIS A 138 -33.33 38.07 9.36
C HIS A 138 -32.95 38.77 10.67
#